data_AF-A0A9R0SDE3-F1
#
_entry.id   AF-A0A9R0SDE3-F1
#
_cell.length_a   1.000
_cell.length_b   1.000
_cell.length_c   1.000
_cell.angle_alpha   90.00
_cell.angle_beta   90.00
_cell.angle_gamma   90.00
#
_symmetry.space_group_name_H-M   'P 1'
#
loop_
_entity.id
_entity.type
_entity.pdbx_description
1 polymer ?
#
loop_
_entity_poly.entity_id
_entity_poly.type
_entity_poly.pdbx_seq_one_letter_code
_entity_poly.pdbx_strand_id
1 'polypeptide(L)'
;MGIIMMSAGELESGNAGEPAKLIRQRYREAADMIKKGKMCCLFINDLDAGAGRMGGTTQYTVNNQMVNATLMNIADAPTNVQLPGMYNKEENPRVPIVVTGNDFSTLYAPLIRDGRMEKFYWAPTRDDRIGVCKGIFQTDNVSDESVVKIVDTFPGQSIDFFGALRARVYDDEVRKWVTSTGIENIGKKLVNSRDGPVTFEQPKMTVEKLLEYGHMLVQEQDNVKRVQLADTYMSQAALGDANQDAMKTGSFYKRE
;
A
#
# COMPACT_ATOMS: atom_id res chain seq x y z
N MET A 1 -3.88 18.45 -13.82
CA MET A 1 -4.83 17.34 -13.61
C MET A 1 -5.18 17.33 -12.13
N GLY A 2 -6.45 17.40 -11.76
CA GLY A 2 -6.90 17.25 -10.38
C GLY A 2 -7.05 15.78 -10.02
N ILE A 3 -6.80 15.43 -8.77
CA ILE A 3 -7.04 14.09 -8.24
C ILE A 3 -7.79 14.25 -6.92
N ILE A 4 -8.93 13.59 -6.80
CA ILE A 4 -9.62 13.43 -5.52
C ILE A 4 -9.19 12.08 -4.97
N MET A 5 -8.42 12.09 -3.89
CA MET A 5 -7.86 10.89 -3.28
C MET A 5 -8.84 10.32 -2.25
N MET A 6 -8.91 8.99 -2.17
CA MET A 6 -9.56 8.23 -1.11
C MET A 6 -8.62 7.09 -0.67
N SER A 7 -8.56 6.84 0.63
CA SER A 7 -7.84 5.72 1.22
C SER A 7 -8.78 4.56 1.57
N ALA A 8 -8.24 3.35 1.65
CA ALA A 8 -8.98 2.17 2.08
C ALA A 8 -9.64 2.34 3.46
N GLY A 9 -8.95 2.99 4.40
CA GLY A 9 -9.48 3.23 5.75
C GLY A 9 -10.71 4.15 5.79
N GLU A 10 -10.87 5.03 4.80
CA GLU A 10 -12.07 5.85 4.64
C GLU A 10 -13.29 5.05 4.10
N LEU A 11 -13.06 3.81 3.65
CA LEU A 11 -14.11 2.89 3.20
C LEU A 11 -14.69 2.04 4.32
N GLU A 12 -14.15 2.18 5.53
CA GLU A 12 -14.66 1.55 6.74
C GLU A 12 -15.19 2.62 7.71
N SER A 13 -16.34 2.36 8.34
CA SER A 13 -16.88 3.23 9.40
C SER A 13 -17.71 2.41 10.38
N GLY A 14 -17.77 2.87 11.64
CA GLY A 14 -18.72 2.37 12.63
C GLY A 14 -20.18 2.69 12.29
N ASN A 15 -20.43 3.67 11.42
CA ASN A 15 -21.76 4.05 10.96
C ASN A 15 -22.09 3.37 9.63
N ALA A 16 -23.23 2.68 9.56
CA ALA A 16 -23.67 2.02 8.34
C ALA A 16 -23.92 3.03 7.21
N GLY A 17 -23.32 2.78 6.04
CA GLY A 17 -23.57 3.53 4.82
C GLY A 17 -22.82 4.86 4.68
N GLU A 18 -22.04 5.26 5.69
CA GLU A 18 -21.14 6.41 5.60
C GLU A 18 -20.10 6.27 4.48
N PRO A 19 -19.44 5.09 4.29
CA PRO A 19 -18.51 4.89 3.18
C PRO A 19 -19.14 5.10 1.79
N ALA A 20 -20.37 4.61 1.60
CA ALA A 20 -21.12 4.77 0.36
C ALA A 20 -21.45 6.25 0.07
N LYS A 21 -21.82 7.01 1.10
CA LYS A 21 -22.05 8.46 0.99
C LYS A 21 -20.75 9.19 0.62
N LEU A 22 -19.64 8.82 1.24
CA LEU A 22 -18.34 9.42 0.99
C LEU A 22 -17.89 9.24 -0.46
N ILE A 23 -18.01 8.04 -1.03
CA ILE A 23 -17.69 7.79 -2.46
C ILE A 23 -18.49 8.72 -3.38
N ARG A 24 -19.79 8.88 -3.13
CA ARG A 24 -20.65 9.77 -3.94
C ARG A 24 -20.25 11.24 -3.81
N GLN A 25 -19.87 11.67 -2.61
CA GLN A 25 -19.38 13.02 -2.36
C GLN A 25 -18.07 13.28 -3.11
N ARG A 26 -17.09 12.38 -2.99
CA ARG A 26 -15.79 12.51 -3.66
C ARG A 26 -15.92 12.47 -5.19
N TYR A 27 -16.82 11.62 -5.71
CA TYR A 27 -17.16 11.60 -7.14
C TYR A 27 -17.76 12.95 -7.60
N ARG A 28 -18.68 13.53 -6.82
CA ARG A 28 -19.27 14.85 -7.11
C ARG A 28 -18.25 15.98 -7.04
N GLU A 29 -17.33 15.95 -6.06
CA GLU A 29 -16.22 16.90 -5.98
C GLU A 29 -15.35 16.86 -7.24
N ALA A 30 -15.02 15.66 -7.73
CA ALA A 30 -14.28 15.50 -8.99
C ALA A 30 -15.08 15.96 -10.21
N ALA A 31 -16.39 15.69 -10.23
CA ALA A 31 -17.30 16.13 -11.30
C ALA A 31 -17.40 17.68 -11.37
N ASP A 32 -17.45 18.35 -10.22
CA ASP A 32 -17.47 19.81 -10.14
C ASP A 32 -16.15 20.44 -10.63
N MET A 33 -15.02 19.76 -10.41
CA MET A 33 -13.72 20.16 -10.97
C MET A 33 -13.68 20.04 -12.49
N ILE A 34 -14.24 18.97 -13.05
CA ILE A 34 -14.39 18.77 -14.49
C ILE A 34 -15.31 19.84 -15.09
N LYS A 35 -16.42 20.17 -14.43
CA LYS A 35 -17.35 21.22 -14.85
C LYS A 35 -16.67 22.60 -14.95
N LYS A 36 -15.61 22.84 -14.18
CA LYS A 36 -14.77 24.05 -14.24
C LYS A 36 -13.69 24.01 -15.33
N GLY A 37 -13.69 23.01 -16.21
CA GLY A 37 -12.75 22.87 -17.32
C GLY A 37 -11.40 22.24 -16.96
N LYS A 38 -11.27 21.59 -15.78
CA LYS A 38 -10.03 20.91 -15.37
C LYS A 38 -10.21 19.40 -15.42
N MET A 39 -9.32 18.68 -16.12
CA MET A 39 -9.27 17.21 -16.05
C MET A 39 -9.13 16.76 -14.60
N CYS A 40 -10.00 15.86 -14.14
CA CYS A 40 -10.00 15.32 -12.78
C CYS A 40 -10.31 13.82 -12.80
N CYS A 41 -9.77 13.06 -11.85
CA CYS A 41 -10.18 11.69 -11.56
C CYS A 41 -10.49 11.51 -10.07
N LEU A 42 -11.24 10.45 -9.75
CA LEU A 42 -11.35 9.90 -8.41
C LEU A 42 -10.34 8.75 -8.30
N PHE A 43 -9.44 8.82 -7.32
CA PHE A 43 -8.42 7.81 -7.10
C PHE A 43 -8.63 7.16 -5.74
N ILE A 44 -8.89 5.84 -5.72
CA ILE A 44 -9.11 5.06 -4.51
C ILE A 44 -7.92 4.12 -4.31
N ASN A 45 -7.14 4.36 -3.25
CA ASN A 45 -5.94 3.57 -2.98
C ASN A 45 -6.25 2.36 -2.09
N ASP A 46 -5.67 1.19 -2.43
CA ASP A 46 -5.73 -0.06 -1.67
C ASP A 46 -7.17 -0.55 -1.41
N LEU A 47 -8.01 -0.53 -2.46
CA LEU A 47 -9.43 -0.88 -2.37
C LEU A 47 -9.67 -2.30 -1.81
N ASP A 48 -8.76 -3.24 -2.05
CA ASP A 48 -8.83 -4.61 -1.54
C ASP A 48 -8.74 -4.67 -0.01
N ALA A 49 -7.99 -3.75 0.63
CA ALA A 49 -7.93 -3.66 2.09
C ALA A 49 -9.25 -3.18 2.72
N GLY A 50 -9.99 -2.28 2.05
CA GLY A 50 -11.22 -1.68 2.58
C GLY A 50 -12.54 -2.28 2.07
N ALA A 51 -12.51 -3.04 0.96
CA ALA A 51 -13.71 -3.64 0.35
C ALA A 51 -13.58 -5.15 0.06
N GLY A 52 -12.39 -5.72 0.24
CA GLY A 52 -12.09 -7.14 0.04
C GLY A 52 -12.41 -8.02 1.26
N ARG A 53 -12.29 -9.34 1.08
CA ARG A 53 -12.39 -10.33 2.16
C ARG A 53 -11.00 -10.68 2.67
N MET A 54 -10.65 -10.21 3.86
CA MET A 54 -9.40 -10.58 4.52
C MET A 54 -9.58 -11.89 5.30
N GLY A 55 -9.50 -13.05 4.64
CA GLY A 55 -9.48 -14.37 5.31
C GLY A 55 -10.83 -14.96 5.73
N GLY A 56 -10.82 -16.23 6.18
CA GLY A 56 -12.02 -17.05 6.44
C GLY A 56 -12.80 -16.71 7.72
N THR A 57 -12.23 -15.91 8.63
CA THR A 57 -12.82 -15.51 9.91
C THR A 57 -13.44 -14.11 9.91
N THR A 58 -13.21 -13.33 8.85
CA THR A 58 -13.60 -11.91 8.81
C THR A 58 -14.96 -11.78 8.15
N GLN A 59 -15.97 -11.42 8.94
CA GLN A 59 -17.34 -11.28 8.44
C GLN A 59 -17.42 -10.13 7.44
N TYR A 60 -18.13 -10.37 6.34
CA TYR A 60 -18.44 -9.35 5.34
C TYR A 60 -19.32 -8.27 6.01
N THR A 61 -18.78 -7.07 6.19
CA THR A 61 -19.54 -5.98 6.83
C THR A 61 -20.61 -5.45 5.88
N VAL A 62 -21.68 -4.86 6.43
CA VAL A 62 -22.71 -4.17 5.63
C VAL A 62 -22.08 -3.06 4.79
N ASN A 63 -21.03 -2.41 5.30
CA ASN A 63 -20.30 -1.36 4.59
C ASN A 63 -19.63 -1.89 3.32
N ASN A 64 -19.00 -3.08 3.34
CA ASN A 64 -18.38 -3.66 2.15
C ASN A 64 -19.42 -3.93 1.05
N GLN A 65 -20.63 -4.37 1.42
CA GLN A 65 -21.73 -4.53 0.45
C GLN A 65 -22.14 -3.18 -0.15
N MET A 66 -22.29 -2.15 0.69
CA MET A 66 -22.73 -0.81 0.27
C MET A 66 -21.69 -0.09 -0.58
N VAL A 67 -20.39 -0.26 -0.31
CA VAL A 67 -19.28 0.25 -1.13
C VAL A 67 -19.34 -0.38 -2.52
N ASN A 68 -19.36 -1.71 -2.60
CA ASN A 68 -19.44 -2.42 -3.88
C ASN A 68 -20.70 -2.04 -4.67
N ALA A 69 -21.86 -1.98 -4.02
CA ALA A 69 -23.11 -1.57 -4.66
C ALA A 69 -23.06 -0.11 -5.16
N THR A 70 -22.40 0.78 -4.42
CA THR A 70 -22.24 2.19 -4.84
C THR A 70 -21.36 2.31 -6.06
N LEU A 71 -20.23 1.59 -6.09
CA LEU A 71 -19.34 1.57 -7.26
C LEU A 71 -20.04 1.00 -8.49
N MET A 72 -20.84 -0.07 -8.34
CA MET A 72 -21.65 -0.62 -9.44
C MET A 72 -22.65 0.40 -9.98
N ASN A 73 -23.37 1.09 -9.10
CA ASN A 73 -24.35 2.11 -9.50
C ASN A 73 -23.70 3.28 -10.24
N ILE A 74 -22.51 3.71 -9.81
CA ILE A 74 -21.76 4.77 -10.49
C ILE A 74 -21.25 4.29 -11.86
N ALA A 75 -20.79 3.03 -11.96
CA ALA A 75 -20.34 2.47 -13.22
C ALA A 75 -21.48 2.35 -14.25
N ASP A 76 -22.70 2.00 -13.80
CA ASP A 76 -23.88 1.90 -14.67
C ASP A 76 -24.41 3.26 -15.12
N ALA A 77 -24.39 4.27 -14.25
CA ALA A 77 -24.95 5.59 -14.51
C ALA A 77 -24.00 6.72 -14.06
N PRO A 78 -22.85 6.90 -14.74
CA PRO A 78 -21.79 7.81 -14.27
C PRO A 78 -22.17 9.29 -14.33
N THR A 79 -23.18 9.65 -15.12
CA THR A 79 -23.70 11.02 -15.22
C THR A 79 -24.84 11.31 -14.25
N ASN A 80 -25.34 10.31 -13.52
CA ASN A 80 -26.43 10.45 -12.56
C ASN A 80 -26.03 9.96 -11.16
N VAL A 81 -25.09 10.67 -10.54
CA VAL A 81 -24.61 10.37 -9.19
C VAL A 81 -25.16 11.40 -8.20
N GLN A 82 -26.19 11.01 -7.46
CA GLN A 82 -26.84 11.86 -6.46
C GLN A 82 -26.33 11.57 -5.04
N LEU A 83 -26.37 12.59 -4.18
CA LEU A 83 -26.16 12.46 -2.75
C LEU A 83 -27.48 12.05 -2.06
N PRO A 84 -27.43 11.25 -0.98
CA PRO A 84 -28.63 10.91 -0.22
C PRO A 84 -29.40 12.17 0.20
N GLY A 85 -30.70 12.23 -0.11
CA GLY A 85 -31.57 13.37 0.19
C GLY A 85 -31.60 14.47 -0.89
N MET A 86 -30.79 14.37 -1.94
CA MET A 86 -30.80 15.31 -3.08
C MET A 86 -31.43 14.64 -4.31
N TYR A 87 -32.63 15.08 -4.70
CA TYR A 87 -33.39 14.49 -5.83
C TYR A 87 -33.39 15.36 -7.10
N ASN A 88 -32.63 16.46 -7.10
CA ASN A 88 -32.54 17.32 -8.27
C ASN A 88 -31.86 16.57 -9.41
N LYS A 89 -32.54 16.49 -10.57
CA LYS A 89 -32.02 15.85 -11.79
C LYS A 89 -31.04 16.80 -12.49
N GLU A 90 -29.84 16.93 -11.93
CA GLU A 90 -28.71 17.53 -12.64
C GLU A 90 -27.80 16.44 -13.18
N GLU A 91 -27.41 16.58 -14.45
CA GLU A 91 -26.45 15.69 -15.07
C GLU A 91 -25.03 16.09 -14.67
N ASN A 92 -24.26 15.12 -14.19
CA ASN A 92 -22.87 15.30 -13.79
C ASN A 92 -21.94 14.94 -14.95
N PRO A 93 -20.81 15.66 -15.12
CA PRO A 93 -19.72 15.15 -15.94
C PRO A 93 -19.29 13.74 -15.48
N ARG A 94 -19.00 12.86 -16.44
CA ARG A 94 -18.44 11.54 -16.16
C ARG A 94 -17.03 11.69 -15.58
N VAL A 95 -16.77 11.06 -14.44
CA VAL A 95 -15.46 11.07 -13.77
C VAL A 95 -14.79 9.70 -13.96
N PRO A 96 -13.55 9.63 -14.45
CA PRO A 96 -12.78 8.39 -14.40
C PRO A 96 -12.42 8.03 -12.96
N ILE A 97 -12.62 6.76 -12.60
CA ILE A 97 -12.24 6.20 -11.30
C ILE A 97 -11.03 5.30 -11.52
N VAL A 98 -9.95 5.55 -10.78
CA VAL A 98 -8.75 4.70 -10.75
C VAL A 98 -8.68 4.06 -9.38
N VAL A 99 -8.49 2.75 -9.34
CA VAL A 99 -8.38 1.99 -8.09
C VAL A 99 -7.09 1.18 -8.07
N THR A 100 -6.44 1.09 -6.92
CA THR A 100 -5.29 0.20 -6.70
C THR A 100 -5.67 -0.88 -5.68
N GLY A 101 -4.93 -1.99 -5.71
CA GLY A 101 -5.10 -3.10 -4.78
C GLY A 101 -4.11 -4.21 -5.14
N ASN A 102 -3.78 -5.05 -4.16
CA ASN A 102 -2.88 -6.18 -4.34
C ASN A 102 -3.59 -7.37 -4.99
N ASP A 103 -4.82 -7.66 -4.56
CA ASP A 103 -5.62 -8.74 -5.13
C ASP A 103 -7.12 -8.42 -5.24
N PHE A 104 -7.58 -8.22 -6.47
CA PHE A 104 -8.99 -7.99 -6.78
C PHE A 104 -9.83 -9.28 -6.88
N SER A 105 -9.25 -10.47 -6.70
CA SER A 105 -9.98 -11.74 -6.67
C SER A 105 -11.01 -11.81 -5.52
N THR A 106 -10.74 -11.07 -4.44
CA THR A 106 -11.57 -11.01 -3.24
C THR A 106 -12.73 -10.02 -3.36
N LEU A 107 -12.77 -9.20 -4.42
CA LEU A 107 -13.84 -8.24 -4.66
C LEU A 107 -15.12 -8.91 -5.16
N TYR A 108 -16.24 -8.19 -5.03
CA TYR A 108 -17.53 -8.69 -5.45
C TYR A 108 -17.57 -8.91 -6.98
N ALA A 109 -17.79 -10.18 -7.39
CA ALA A 109 -17.69 -10.60 -8.78
C ALA A 109 -18.48 -9.75 -9.79
N PRO A 110 -19.71 -9.27 -9.50
CA PRO A 110 -20.46 -8.37 -10.39
C PRO A 110 -19.84 -6.99 -10.65
N LEU A 111 -18.93 -6.50 -9.81
CA LEU A 111 -18.21 -5.25 -10.04
C LEU A 111 -17.07 -5.44 -11.04
N ILE A 112 -16.42 -6.61 -10.99
CA ILE A 112 -15.24 -6.97 -11.80
C ILE A 112 -15.57 -7.66 -13.12
N ARG A 113 -16.86 -7.74 -13.50
CA ARG A 113 -17.31 -8.26 -14.80
C ARG A 113 -17.08 -7.24 -15.92
N ASP A 114 -16.93 -7.75 -17.14
CA ASP A 114 -16.70 -6.97 -18.35
C ASP A 114 -17.78 -5.89 -18.53
N GLY A 115 -17.35 -4.65 -18.77
CA GLY A 115 -18.22 -3.49 -19.00
C GLY A 115 -18.26 -2.44 -17.88
N ARG A 116 -17.78 -2.76 -16.66
CA ARG A 116 -17.74 -1.82 -15.52
C ARG A 116 -16.34 -1.48 -15.01
N MET A 117 -15.41 -2.42 -15.13
CA MET A 117 -14.04 -2.27 -14.66
C MET A 117 -13.09 -2.89 -15.69
N GLU A 118 -12.01 -2.17 -16.00
CA GLU A 118 -10.88 -2.70 -16.74
C GLU A 118 -9.78 -3.07 -15.74
N LYS A 119 -9.20 -4.27 -15.89
CA LYS A 119 -8.12 -4.74 -15.02
C LYS A 119 -6.79 -4.53 -15.71
N PHE A 120 -5.87 -3.85 -15.02
CA PHE A 120 -4.50 -3.69 -15.45
C PHE A 120 -3.58 -4.39 -14.44
N TYR A 121 -2.99 -5.51 -14.86
CA TYR A 121 -1.99 -6.21 -14.06
C TYR A 121 -0.63 -5.59 -14.33
N TRP A 122 -0.07 -4.90 -13.33
CA TRP A 122 1.26 -4.32 -13.44
C TRP A 122 2.32 -5.33 -13.00
N ALA A 123 3.02 -5.90 -13.98
CA ALA A 123 4.20 -6.72 -13.77
C ALA A 123 5.39 -6.03 -14.46
N PRO A 124 6.23 -5.28 -13.73
CA PRO A 124 7.27 -4.46 -14.33
C PRO A 124 8.30 -5.34 -15.05
N THR A 125 8.61 -4.98 -16.29
CA THR A 125 9.67 -5.64 -17.07
C THR A 125 11.05 -5.31 -16.49
N ARG A 126 12.08 -6.02 -16.96
CA ARG A 126 13.47 -5.68 -16.60
C ARG A 126 13.79 -4.21 -16.92
N ASP A 127 13.35 -3.72 -18.06
CA ASP A 127 13.63 -2.35 -18.51
C ASP A 127 12.85 -1.33 -17.67
N ASP A 128 11.61 -1.62 -17.27
CA ASP A 128 10.86 -0.80 -16.32
C ASP A 128 11.57 -0.72 -14.97
N ARG A 129 12.05 -1.87 -14.46
CA ARG A 129 12.81 -1.93 -13.19
C ARG A 129 14.08 -1.08 -13.27
N ILE A 130 14.82 -1.16 -14.38
CA ILE A 130 16.00 -0.31 -14.60
C ILE A 130 15.60 1.16 -14.65
N GLY A 131 14.56 1.52 -15.39
CA GLY A 131 14.07 2.89 -15.52
C GLY A 131 13.68 3.50 -14.17
N VAL A 132 12.91 2.76 -13.36
CA VAL A 132 12.52 3.24 -12.03
C VAL A 132 13.73 3.31 -11.09
N CYS A 133 14.63 2.34 -11.14
CA CYS A 133 15.85 2.34 -10.32
C CYS A 133 16.77 3.53 -10.67
N LYS A 134 16.89 3.90 -11.96
CA LYS A 134 17.58 5.13 -12.38
C LYS A 134 16.93 6.37 -11.77
N GLY A 135 15.60 6.44 -11.72
CA GLY A 135 14.89 7.53 -11.06
C GLY A 135 15.18 7.63 -9.56
N ILE A 136 15.29 6.48 -8.87
CA ILE A 136 15.64 6.44 -7.43
C ILE A 136 17.03 7.00 -7.17
N PHE A 137 18.02 6.65 -8.01
CA PHE A 137 19.42 7.06 -7.85
C PHE A 137 19.81 8.32 -8.65
N GLN A 138 18.84 9.04 -9.23
CA GLN A 138 19.07 10.16 -10.13
C GLN A 138 19.93 11.26 -9.48
N THR A 139 19.71 11.53 -8.20
CA THR A 139 20.43 12.57 -7.46
C THR A 139 21.79 12.10 -6.93
N ASP A 140 22.08 10.80 -6.99
CA ASP A 140 23.27 10.19 -6.37
C ASP A 140 24.41 9.96 -7.35
N ASN A 141 24.26 10.38 -8.61
CA ASN A 141 25.27 10.28 -9.66
C ASN A 141 25.81 8.84 -9.88
N VAL A 142 24.93 7.85 -9.74
CA VAL A 142 25.24 6.44 -10.02
C VAL A 142 25.20 6.22 -11.53
N SER A 143 26.21 5.56 -12.10
CA SER A 143 26.25 5.32 -13.55
C SER A 143 25.15 4.34 -13.99
N ASP A 144 24.67 4.51 -15.22
CA ASP A 144 23.66 3.61 -15.80
C ASP A 144 24.07 2.14 -15.76
N GLU A 145 25.35 1.85 -16.04
CA GLU A 145 25.92 0.50 -15.96
C GLU A 145 25.83 -0.07 -14.53
N SER A 146 26.04 0.77 -13.53
CA SER A 146 25.93 0.39 -12.12
C SER A 146 24.50 0.06 -11.74
N VAL A 147 23.54 0.88 -12.19
CA VAL A 147 22.11 0.64 -11.95
C VAL A 147 21.68 -0.68 -12.59
N VAL A 148 22.09 -0.93 -13.84
CA VAL A 148 21.82 -2.19 -14.53
C VAL A 148 22.39 -3.37 -13.73
N LYS A 149 23.65 -3.29 -13.31
CA LYS A 149 24.30 -4.34 -12.51
C LYS A 149 23.55 -4.61 -11.20
N ILE A 150 23.10 -3.59 -10.50
CA ILE A 150 22.35 -3.72 -9.24
C ILE A 150 20.99 -4.41 -9.49
N VAL A 151 20.26 -3.98 -10.51
CA VAL A 151 18.95 -4.57 -10.85
C VAL A 151 19.07 -6.03 -11.28
N ASP A 152 20.12 -6.38 -12.03
CA ASP A 152 20.40 -7.74 -12.48
C ASP A 152 20.90 -8.65 -11.34
N THR A 153 21.57 -8.09 -10.33
CA THR A 153 22.03 -8.84 -9.15
C THR A 153 20.86 -9.22 -8.23
N PHE A 154 19.79 -8.41 -8.22
CA PHE A 154 18.62 -8.62 -7.36
C PHE A 154 17.33 -8.82 -8.18
N PRO A 155 17.19 -9.89 -8.99
CA PRO A 155 16.10 -10.05 -9.95
C PRO A 155 14.73 -10.29 -9.28
N GLY A 156 14.69 -10.91 -8.10
CA GLY A 156 13.46 -11.22 -7.37
C GLY A 156 12.97 -10.12 -6.42
N GLN A 157 13.64 -8.97 -6.41
CA GLN A 157 13.30 -7.85 -5.53
C GLN A 157 12.32 -6.89 -6.21
N SER A 158 11.35 -6.41 -5.44
CA SER A 158 10.40 -5.37 -5.82
C SER A 158 11.10 -4.01 -5.96
N ILE A 159 10.40 -3.02 -6.52
CA ILE A 159 10.99 -1.70 -6.82
C ILE A 159 11.31 -0.92 -5.54
N ASP A 160 10.51 -1.09 -4.50
CA ASP A 160 10.71 -0.50 -3.16
C ASP A 160 12.04 -0.94 -2.52
N PHE A 161 12.54 -2.14 -2.82
CA PHE A 161 13.84 -2.62 -2.37
C PHE A 161 14.98 -1.66 -2.74
N PHE A 162 14.96 -1.08 -3.94
CA PHE A 162 16.00 -0.14 -4.37
C PHE A 162 15.89 1.21 -3.65
N GLY A 163 14.67 1.62 -3.28
CA GLY A 163 14.45 2.77 -2.40
C GLY A 163 14.96 2.53 -0.98
N ALA A 164 14.68 1.34 -0.43
CA ALA A 164 15.21 0.90 0.86
C ALA A 164 16.74 0.78 0.85
N LEU A 165 17.32 0.29 -0.24
CA LEU A 165 18.76 0.20 -0.45
C LEU A 165 19.42 1.59 -0.39
N ARG A 166 18.85 2.56 -1.11
CA ARG A 166 19.29 3.95 -1.06
C ARG A 166 19.20 4.50 0.36
N ALA A 167 18.07 4.32 1.04
CA ALA A 167 17.85 4.78 2.41
C ALA A 167 18.86 4.17 3.39
N ARG A 168 19.20 2.89 3.23
CA ARG A 168 20.15 2.17 4.10
C ARG A 168 21.54 2.80 4.11
N VAL A 169 21.97 3.36 2.99
CA VAL A 169 23.25 4.07 2.90
C VAL A 169 23.21 5.38 3.69
N TYR A 170 22.10 6.10 3.67
CA TYR A 170 21.91 7.30 4.51
C TYR A 170 21.78 6.94 5.99
N ASP A 171 21.08 5.85 6.33
CA ASP A 171 20.95 5.37 7.70
C ASP A 171 22.31 5.11 8.36
N ASP A 172 23.29 4.61 7.60
CA ASP A 172 24.65 4.39 8.09
C ASP A 172 25.37 5.71 8.43
N GLU A 173 25.20 6.76 7.62
CA GLU A 173 25.77 8.08 7.92
C GLU A 173 25.09 8.72 9.14
N VAL A 174 23.77 8.59 9.26
CA VAL A 174 23.03 9.03 10.45
C VAL A 174 23.49 8.25 11.68
N ARG A 175 23.71 6.94 11.57
CA ARG A 175 24.22 6.11 12.65
C ARG A 175 25.61 6.57 13.10
N LYS A 176 26.54 6.83 12.18
CA LYS A 176 27.87 7.38 12.50
C LYS A 176 27.76 8.72 13.21
N TRP A 177 26.88 9.60 12.75
CA TRP A 177 26.65 10.89 13.38
C TRP A 177 26.11 10.73 14.82
N VAL A 178 25.13 9.85 15.02
CA VAL A 178 24.59 9.51 16.36
C VAL A 178 25.70 9.01 17.28
N THR A 179 26.50 8.04 16.83
CA THR A 179 27.60 7.48 17.64
C THR A 179 28.65 8.54 17.98
N SER A 180 29.02 9.40 17.02
CA SER A 180 30.02 10.46 17.24
C SER A 180 29.53 11.59 18.15
N THR A 181 28.23 11.89 18.14
CA THR A 181 27.62 12.95 18.95
C THR A 181 27.34 12.50 20.39
N GLY A 182 27.12 11.20 20.59
CA GLY A 182 26.65 10.63 21.85
C GLY A 182 25.12 10.66 21.94
N ILE A 183 24.53 9.53 22.33
CA ILE A 183 23.07 9.34 22.35
C ILE A 183 22.39 10.36 23.26
N GLU A 184 23.03 10.67 24.38
CA GLU A 184 22.62 11.64 25.39
C GLU A 184 22.54 13.08 24.87
N ASN A 185 23.24 13.39 23.77
CA ASN A 185 23.32 14.76 23.21
C ASN A 185 22.48 14.96 21.94
N ILE A 186 21.91 13.90 21.36
CA ILE A 186 21.12 13.96 20.12
C ILE A 186 19.94 14.93 20.28
N GLY A 187 19.18 14.82 21.37
CA GLY A 187 17.97 15.62 21.58
C GLY A 187 18.24 17.12 21.55
N LYS A 188 19.37 17.56 22.13
CA LYS A 188 19.78 18.97 22.14
C LYS A 188 20.17 19.48 20.76
N LYS A 189 20.74 18.62 19.91
CA LYS A 189 21.20 18.97 18.56
C LYS A 189 20.11 18.83 17.49
N LEU A 190 19.08 18.02 17.71
CA LEU A 190 17.97 17.85 16.76
C LEU A 190 16.75 18.69 17.11
N VAL A 191 16.37 18.75 18.38
CA VAL A 191 15.11 19.38 18.81
C VAL A 191 15.41 20.73 19.43
N ASN A 192 14.83 21.80 18.86
CA ASN A 192 15.02 23.18 19.30
C ASN A 192 16.50 23.61 19.37
N SER A 193 17.32 23.05 18.47
CA SER A 193 18.73 23.41 18.35
C SER A 193 18.88 24.87 17.94
N ARG A 194 19.78 25.58 18.63
CA ARG A 194 20.15 26.97 18.28
C ARG A 194 21.07 27.05 17.07
N ASP A 195 21.74 25.95 16.74
CA ASP A 195 22.72 25.86 15.66
C ASP A 195 22.08 25.50 14.31
N GLY A 196 20.74 25.33 14.29
CA GLY A 196 19.98 24.96 13.09
C GLY A 196 19.92 23.45 12.85
N PRO A 197 19.34 23.04 11.70
CA PRO A 197 19.22 21.63 11.34
C PRO A 197 20.59 21.01 11.03
N VAL A 198 20.76 19.75 11.41
CA VAL A 198 21.97 18.98 11.08
C VAL A 198 22.04 18.81 9.57
N THR A 199 23.14 19.25 8.98
CA THR A 199 23.42 19.10 7.55
C THR A 199 24.33 17.90 7.34
N PHE A 200 23.99 17.08 6.34
CA PHE A 200 24.79 15.93 5.94
C PHE A 200 25.32 16.17 4.53
N GLU A 201 26.58 15.81 4.31
CA GLU A 201 27.07 15.63 2.94
C GLU A 201 26.43 14.38 2.35
N GLN A 202 26.04 14.46 1.07
CA GLN A 202 25.46 13.34 0.38
C GLN A 202 26.48 12.18 0.29
N PRO A 203 26.16 10.99 0.80
CA PRO A 203 27.09 9.86 0.75
C PRO A 203 27.32 9.41 -0.69
N LYS A 204 28.56 9.03 -1.00
CA LYS A 204 28.88 8.44 -2.30
C LYS A 204 28.24 7.06 -2.43
N MET A 205 27.36 6.92 -3.41
CA MET A 205 26.65 5.69 -3.74
C MET A 205 27.46 4.83 -4.72
N THR A 206 28.61 4.30 -4.28
CA THR A 206 29.40 3.40 -5.14
C THR A 206 28.69 2.07 -5.33
N VAL A 207 28.96 1.40 -6.46
CA VAL A 207 28.34 0.11 -6.80
C VAL A 207 28.64 -0.95 -5.74
N GLU A 208 29.86 -0.95 -5.23
CA GLU A 208 30.33 -1.89 -4.22
C GLU A 208 29.52 -1.74 -2.94
N LYS A 209 29.32 -0.50 -2.49
CA LYS A 209 28.51 -0.17 -1.30
C LYS A 209 27.06 -0.59 -1.51
N LEU A 210 26.49 -0.32 -2.68
CA LEU A 210 25.11 -0.70 -3.00
C LEU A 210 24.92 -2.22 -3.08
N LEU A 211 25.88 -2.96 -3.61
CA LEU A 211 25.82 -4.43 -3.65
C LEU A 211 25.97 -5.02 -2.25
N GLU A 212 26.89 -4.50 -1.43
CA GLU A 212 27.07 -4.91 -0.03
C GLU A 212 25.77 -4.74 0.77
N TYR A 213 25.20 -3.53 0.78
CA TYR A 213 23.93 -3.27 1.47
C TYR A 213 22.76 -4.05 0.87
N GLY A 214 22.76 -4.25 -0.45
CA GLY A 214 21.74 -5.06 -1.12
C GLY A 214 21.75 -6.50 -0.61
N HIS A 215 22.92 -7.14 -0.51
CA HIS A 215 23.03 -8.48 0.06
C HIS A 215 22.63 -8.54 1.53
N MET A 216 22.99 -7.53 2.33
CA MET A 216 22.55 -7.44 3.72
C MET A 216 21.03 -7.37 3.84
N LEU A 217 20.36 -6.53 3.04
CA LEU A 217 18.91 -6.40 3.05
C LEU A 217 18.20 -7.71 2.64
N VAL A 218 18.74 -8.42 1.64
CA VAL A 218 18.21 -9.74 1.25
C VAL A 218 18.34 -10.75 2.39
N GLN A 219 19.49 -10.78 3.07
CA GLN A 219 19.69 -11.65 4.22
C GLN A 219 18.74 -11.32 5.38
N GLU A 220 18.50 -10.04 5.64
CA GLU A 220 17.52 -9.58 6.63
C GLU A 220 16.10 -10.05 6.28
N GLN A 221 15.68 -9.90 5.02
CA GLN A 221 14.38 -10.38 4.54
C GLN A 221 14.23 -11.90 4.68
N ASP A 222 15.25 -12.67 4.30
CA ASP A 222 15.24 -14.13 4.40
C ASP A 222 15.18 -14.59 5.86
N ASN A 223 15.84 -13.88 6.77
CA ASN A 223 15.77 -14.16 8.20
C ASN A 223 14.36 -13.90 8.75
N VAL A 224 13.72 -12.77 8.39
CA VAL A 224 12.34 -12.49 8.82
C VAL A 224 11.38 -13.58 8.33
N LYS A 225 11.50 -14.00 7.05
CA LYS A 225 10.69 -15.09 6.50
C LYS A 225 10.91 -16.41 7.24
N ARG A 226 12.15 -16.74 7.59
CA ARG A 226 12.47 -17.95 8.37
C ARG A 226 11.86 -17.92 9.77
N VAL A 227 11.94 -16.78 10.47
CA VAL A 227 11.36 -16.62 11.80
C VAL A 227 9.84 -16.73 11.74
N GLN A 228 9.18 -16.02 10.81
CA GLN A 228 7.72 -16.12 10.62
C GLN A 228 7.27 -17.54 10.29
N LEU A 229 8.03 -18.24 9.44
CA LEU A 229 7.74 -19.64 9.10
C LEU A 229 7.88 -20.54 10.33
N ALA A 230 8.92 -20.35 11.14
CA ALA A 230 9.11 -21.10 12.39
C ALA A 230 7.97 -20.85 13.39
N ASP A 231 7.55 -19.59 13.58
CA ASP A 231 6.42 -19.23 14.44
C ASP A 231 5.10 -19.84 13.94
N THR A 232 4.89 -19.88 12.62
CA THR A 232 3.72 -20.53 12.00
C THR A 232 3.74 -22.04 12.23
N TYR A 233 4.89 -22.70 12.07
CA TYR A 233 5.02 -24.13 12.38
C TYR A 233 4.83 -24.41 13.87
N MET A 234 5.38 -23.60 14.76
CA MET A 234 5.22 -23.76 16.21
C MET A 234 3.78 -23.55 16.66
N SER A 235 3.08 -22.56 16.11
CA SER A 235 1.67 -22.33 16.39
C SER A 235 0.77 -23.43 15.82
N GLN A 236 1.05 -23.94 14.61
CA GLN A 236 0.33 -25.10 14.06
C GLN A 236 0.61 -26.39 14.82
N ALA A 237 1.85 -26.61 15.28
CA ALA A 237 2.21 -27.73 16.14
C ALA A 237 1.53 -27.64 17.51
N ALA A 238 1.51 -26.46 18.13
CA ALA A 238 0.82 -26.22 19.40
C ALA A 238 -0.72 -26.36 19.27
N LEU A 239 -1.31 -25.92 18.17
CA LEU A 239 -2.73 -26.16 17.84
C LEU A 239 -3.01 -27.65 17.57
N GLY A 240 -2.06 -28.36 16.95
CA GLY A 240 -2.10 -29.80 16.76
C GLY A 240 -2.10 -30.57 18.08
N ASP A 241 -1.21 -30.19 19.01
CA ASP A 241 -1.11 -30.78 20.34
C ASP A 241 -2.33 -30.43 21.22
N ALA A 242 -2.83 -29.19 21.16
CA ALA A 242 -4.06 -28.79 21.86
C ALA A 242 -5.30 -29.55 21.36
N ASN A 243 -5.39 -29.81 20.05
CA ASN A 243 -6.46 -30.65 19.48
C ASN A 243 -6.31 -32.11 19.90
N GLN A 244 -5.08 -32.65 19.96
CA GLN A 244 -4.84 -34.00 20.46
C GLN A 244 -5.18 -34.15 21.95
N ASP A 245 -4.85 -33.16 22.78
CA ASP A 245 -5.18 -33.16 24.20
C ASP A 245 -6.68 -32.98 24.46
N ALA A 246 -7.37 -32.14 23.65
CA ALA A 246 -8.82 -32.02 23.71
C ALA A 246 -9.53 -33.31 23.25
N MET A 247 -8.97 -34.04 22.27
CA MET A 247 -9.45 -35.38 21.88
C MET A 247 -9.21 -36.43 22.98
N LYS A 248 -8.06 -36.38 23.68
CA LYS A 248 -7.74 -37.29 24.78
C LYS A 248 -8.57 -37.04 26.05
N THR A 249 -8.92 -35.78 26.33
CA THR A 249 -9.68 -35.39 27.52
C THR A 249 -11.20 -35.45 27.35
N GLY A 250 -11.69 -35.74 26.14
CA GLY A 250 -13.11 -36.02 25.88
C GLY A 250 -14.05 -34.84 26.12
N SER A 251 -13.55 -33.59 26.08
CA SER A 251 -14.31 -32.40 26.47
C SER A 251 -15.22 -31.81 25.39
N PHE A 252 -15.35 -32.46 24.23
CA PHE A 252 -16.28 -32.03 23.20
C PHE A 252 -17.68 -32.59 23.50
N TYR A 253 -18.63 -31.67 23.72
CA TYR A 253 -20.06 -31.83 24.03
C TYR A 253 -20.45 -31.77 25.52
N LYS A 254 -20.67 -30.54 26.01
CA LYS A 254 -21.91 -30.24 26.74
C LYS A 254 -22.79 -29.37 25.85
N ARG A 255 -23.92 -29.93 25.40
CA ARG A 255 -25.06 -29.16 24.90
C ARG A 255 -25.85 -28.66 26.11
N GLU A 256 -26.02 -27.35 26.20
CA GLU A 256 -27.24 -26.71 26.72
C GLU A 256 -27.72 -25.71 25.67
#